data_AF-A0A0G1EL67-F1
#
_entry.id   AF-A0A0G1EL67-F1
#
_cell.length_a   1.000
_cell.length_b   1.000
_cell.length_c   1.000
_cell.angle_alpha   90.00
_cell.angle_beta   90.00
_cell.angle_gamma   90.00
#
_symmetry.space_group_name_H-M   'P 1'
#
loop_
_entity.id
_entity.type
_entity.pdbx_description
1 polymer ?
#
loop_
_entity_poly.entity_id
_entity_poly.type
_entity_poly.pdbx_seq_one_letter_code
_entity_poly.pdbx_strand_id
1 'polypeptide(L)'
;MLRRFMHPTMMKVYSGILLFGTLGSMVSIANVFANMPSVTTPAQVASFTLNAVVHTEIFVQLVVVGIGVVCALLIKDILHNIKHKSVFMQA
;
A
#
# COMPACT_ATOMS: atom_id res chain seq x y z
N MET A 1 -1.82 -6.33 27.73
CA MET A 1 -1.64 -5.48 26.52
C MET A 1 -1.32 -6.29 25.25
N LEU A 2 -0.52 -7.36 25.32
CA LEU A 2 -0.07 -8.13 24.13
C LEU A 2 -1.20 -8.76 23.28
N ARG A 3 -2.30 -9.24 23.91
CA ARG A 3 -3.41 -9.88 23.18
C ARG A 3 -4.14 -8.97 22.17
N ARG A 4 -4.11 -7.64 22.35
CA ARG A 4 -4.79 -6.69 21.44
C ARG A 4 -3.93 -6.37 20.20
N PHE A 5 -2.61 -6.48 20.31
CA PHE A 5 -1.67 -6.36 19.20
C PHE A 5 -1.69 -7.56 18.26
N MET A 6 -2.05 -8.73 18.77
CA MET A 6 -2.17 -9.96 17.98
C MET A 6 -3.46 -10.03 17.15
N HIS A 7 -4.32 -9.02 17.18
CA HIS A 7 -5.49 -9.01 16.31
C HIS A 7 -5.01 -8.92 14.85
N PRO A 8 -5.37 -9.86 13.97
CA PRO A 8 -4.83 -9.97 12.62
C PRO A 8 -5.02 -8.69 11.80
N THR A 9 -6.10 -7.95 12.06
CA THR A 9 -6.36 -6.63 11.46
C THR A 9 -5.35 -5.56 11.90
N MET A 10 -5.01 -5.51 13.20
CA MET A 10 -4.06 -4.54 13.75
C MET A 10 -2.64 -4.81 13.23
N MET A 11 -2.25 -6.09 13.12
CA MET A 11 -0.97 -6.44 12.51
C MET A 11 -0.87 -5.94 11.07
N LYS A 12 -1.93 -6.08 10.25
CA LYS A 12 -1.95 -5.57 8.87
C LYS A 12 -1.76 -4.06 8.82
N VAL A 13 -2.43 -3.32 9.70
CA VAL A 13 -2.31 -1.86 9.79
C VAL A 13 -0.91 -1.44 10.23
N TYR A 14 -0.34 -2.06 11.26
CA TYR A 14 1.03 -1.76 11.72
C TYR A 14 2.08 -2.10 10.66
N SER A 15 1.94 -3.24 9.98
CA SER A 15 2.79 -3.61 8.84
C SER A 15 2.68 -2.57 7.72
N GLY A 16 1.48 -2.06 7.45
CA GLY A 16 1.28 -0.96 6.51
C GLY A 16 2.07 0.29 6.92
N ILE A 17 1.88 0.78 8.15
CA ILE A 17 2.58 1.97 8.67
C ILE A 17 4.10 1.80 8.60
N LEU A 18 4.61 0.62 8.99
CA LEU A 18 6.04 0.32 8.97
C LEU A 18 6.61 0.30 7.54
N LEU A 19 5.89 -0.30 6.60
CA LEU A 19 6.32 -0.37 5.20
C LEU A 19 6.26 1.00 4.53
N PHE A 20 5.20 1.78 4.75
CA PHE A 20 5.10 3.16 4.24
C PHE A 20 6.15 4.08 4.86
N GLY A 21 6.43 3.94 6.16
CA GLY A 21 7.49 4.68 6.84
C GLY A 21 8.88 4.36 6.29
N THR A 22 9.17 3.07 6.08
CA THR A 22 10.42 2.61 5.45
C THR A 22 10.54 3.16 4.03
N LEU A 23 9.48 3.09 3.23
CA LEU A 23 9.46 3.63 1.87
C LEU A 23 9.74 5.14 1.87
N GLY A 24 9.10 5.90 2.75
CA GLY A 24 9.30 7.36 2.86
C GLY A 24 10.70 7.76 3.33
N SER A 25 11.41 6.87 4.03
CA SER A 25 12.81 7.09 4.41
C SER A 25 13.80 6.84 3.27
N MET A 26 13.42 6.04 2.28
CA MET A 26 14.27 5.64 1.16
C MET A 26 13.97 6.39 -0.13
N VAL A 27 12.74 6.86 -0.29
CA VAL A 27 12.27 7.59 -1.47
C VAL A 27 12.04 9.05 -1.08
N SER A 28 12.81 9.95 -1.70
CA SER A 28 12.59 11.39 -1.54
C SER A 28 11.30 11.81 -2.24
N ILE A 29 10.29 12.16 -1.45
CA ILE A 29 9.00 12.66 -1.93
C ILE A 29 9.22 13.90 -2.83
N ALA A 30 10.15 14.78 -2.47
CA ALA A 30 10.49 15.95 -3.27
C ALA A 30 11.03 15.59 -4.66
N ASN A 31 11.89 14.56 -4.76
CA ASN A 31 12.38 14.09 -6.06
C ASN A 31 11.27 13.42 -6.88
N VAL A 32 10.36 12.69 -6.24
CA VAL A 32 9.20 12.10 -6.93
C VAL A 32 8.34 13.20 -7.54
N PHE A 33 7.97 14.23 -6.77
CA PHE A 33 7.16 15.34 -7.28
C PHE A 33 7.89 16.17 -8.34
N ALA A 34 9.20 16.39 -8.21
CA ALA A 34 9.97 17.14 -9.18
C ALA A 34 10.09 16.43 -10.54
N ASN A 35 10.05 15.10 -10.55
CA ASN A 35 10.20 14.29 -11.77
C ASN A 35 8.87 13.67 -12.25
N MET A 36 7.78 13.86 -11.52
CA MET A 36 6.48 13.30 -11.87
C MET A 36 5.92 14.02 -13.11
N PRO A 37 5.58 13.30 -14.20
CA PRO A 37 4.92 13.90 -15.35
C PRO A 37 3.52 14.38 -14.96
N SER A 38 3.00 15.34 -15.72
CA SER A 38 1.66 15.89 -15.48
C SER A 38 0.62 14.75 -15.39
N VAL A 39 -0.21 14.79 -14.33
CA VAL A 39 -1.29 13.82 -14.08
C VAL A 39 -2.36 13.79 -15.18
N THR A 40 -2.31 14.76 -16.11
CA THR A 40 -3.18 14.85 -17.28
C THR A 40 -2.93 13.75 -18.32
N THR A 41 -1.80 13.03 -18.24
CA THR A 41 -1.47 11.93 -19.14
C THR A 41 -1.24 10.63 -18.37
N PRO A 42 -2.28 9.78 -18.19
CA PRO A 42 -2.20 8.55 -17.41
C PRO A 42 -1.10 7.59 -17.87
N ALA A 43 -0.85 7.53 -19.19
CA ALA A 43 0.20 6.69 -19.77
C ALA A 43 1.61 7.11 -19.30
N GLN A 44 1.87 8.42 -19.18
CA GLN A 44 3.17 8.91 -18.71
C GLN A 44 3.37 8.64 -17.22
N VAL A 45 2.32 8.76 -16.42
CA VAL A 45 2.35 8.42 -14.99
C VAL A 45 2.65 6.93 -14.80
N ALA A 46 2.04 6.05 -15.60
CA ALA A 46 2.30 4.62 -15.54
C ALA A 46 3.76 4.28 -15.90
N SER A 47 4.28 4.84 -17.00
CA SER A 47 5.68 4.64 -17.40
C SER A 47 6.66 5.18 -16.37
N PHE A 48 6.42 6.37 -15.82
CA PHE A 48 7.24 6.93 -14.75
C PHE A 48 7.23 6.05 -13.50
N THR A 49 6.06 5.56 -13.09
CA THR A 49 5.91 4.69 -11.92
C THR A 49 6.63 3.36 -12.12
N LEU A 50 6.46 2.72 -13.29
CA LEU A 50 7.16 1.48 -13.63
C LEU A 50 8.67 1.70 -13.66
N ASN A 51 9.13 2.78 -14.29
CA ASN A 51 10.56 3.10 -14.36
C ASN A 51 11.14 3.37 -12.97
N ALA A 52 10.43 4.11 -12.13
CA ALA A 52 10.83 4.37 -10.76
C ALA A 52 10.92 3.07 -9.95
N VAL A 53 9.99 2.14 -10.10
CA VAL A 53 10.02 0.85 -9.38
C VAL A 53 11.16 -0.04 -9.89
N VAL A 54 11.30 -0.22 -11.21
CA VAL A 54 12.29 -1.13 -11.81
C VAL A 54 13.73 -0.67 -11.58
N HIS A 55 13.97 0.64 -11.57
CA HIS A 55 15.31 1.21 -11.37
C HIS A 55 15.64 1.53 -9.90
N THR A 56 14.76 1.17 -8.95
CA THR A 56 15.10 1.25 -7.53
C THR A 56 15.81 -0.01 -7.03
N GLU A 57 16.52 0.15 -5.92
CA GLU A 57 17.16 -0.93 -5.17
C GLU A 57 16.20 -2.08 -4.86
N ILE A 58 16.72 -3.31 -4.89
CA ILE A 58 15.95 -4.55 -4.62
C ILE A 58 15.17 -4.45 -3.31
N PHE A 59 15.74 -3.80 -2.29
CA PHE A 59 15.07 -3.60 -1.01
C PHE A 59 13.80 -2.73 -1.14
N VAL A 60 13.84 -1.65 -1.93
CA VAL A 60 12.66 -0.79 -2.19
C VAL A 60 11.61 -1.57 -2.95
N GLN A 61 12.00 -2.39 -3.93
CA GLN A 61 11.09 -3.26 -4.67
C GLN A 61 10.35 -4.23 -3.74
N LEU A 62 11.05 -4.86 -2.79
CA LEU A 62 10.44 -5.73 -1.79
C LEU A 62 9.46 -4.98 -0.89
N VAL A 63 9.79 -3.76 -0.48
CA VAL A 63 8.90 -2.92 0.32
C VAL A 63 7.64 -2.56 -0.48
N VAL A 64 7.76 -2.17 -1.75
CA VAL A 64 6.62 -1.87 -2.64
C VAL A 64 5.71 -3.08 -2.81
N VAL A 65 6.28 -4.27 -3.05
CA VAL A 65 5.52 -5.53 -3.12
C VAL A 65 4.82 -5.81 -1.79
N GLY A 66 5.51 -5.63 -0.66
CA GLY A 66 4.94 -5.78 0.68
C GLY A 66 3.75 -4.85 0.92
N ILE A 67 3.84 -3.58 0.52
CA ILE A 67 2.73 -2.62 0.58
C ILE A 67 1.56 -3.12 -0.26
N GLY A 68 1.82 -3.59 -1.49
CA GLY A 68 0.79 -4.16 -2.37
C GLY A 68 0.04 -5.32 -1.72
N VAL A 69 0.77 -6.25 -1.09
CA VAL A 69 0.17 -7.39 -0.37
C VAL A 69 -0.66 -6.93 0.83
N VAL A 70 -0.17 -6.00 1.65
CA VAL A 70 -0.91 -5.47 2.79
C VAL A 70 -2.19 -4.76 2.32
N CYS A 71 -2.12 -3.95 1.28
CA CYS A 71 -3.28 -3.30 0.67
C CYS A 71 -4.30 -4.33 0.17
N ALA A 72 -3.87 -5.37 -0.54
CA ALA A 72 -4.76 -6.43 -1.01
C ALA A 72 -5.44 -7.17 0.15
N LEU A 73 -4.72 -7.46 1.23
CA LEU A 73 -5.27 -8.09 2.43
C LEU A 73 -6.26 -7.18 3.17
N LEU A 74 -6.00 -5.87 3.23
CA LEU A 74 -6.92 -4.90 3.82
C LEU A 74 -8.19 -4.72 2.97
N ILE A 75 -8.05 -4.62 1.65
CA ILE A 75 -9.19 -4.55 0.72
C ILE A 75 -10.03 -5.83 0.84
N LYS A 76 -9.39 -7.00 0.88
CA LYS A 76 -10.08 -8.28 1.08
C LYS A 76 -10.84 -8.31 2.41
N ASP A 77 -10.23 -7.85 3.51
CA ASP A 77 -10.90 -7.77 4.81
C ASP A 77 -12.09 -6.81 4.77
N ILE A 78 -11.94 -5.64 4.15
CA ILE A 78 -13.01 -4.65 3.99
C ILE A 78 -14.17 -5.24 3.18
N LEU A 79 -13.89 -5.85 2.03
CA LEU A 79 -14.89 -6.48 1.17
C LEU A 79 -15.61 -7.63 1.90
N HIS A 80 -14.86 -8.45 2.64
CA HIS A 80 -15.44 -9.55 3.41
C HIS A 80 -16.34 -9.04 4.54
N ASN A 81 -15.92 -7.97 5.22
CA ASN A 81 -16.70 -7.35 6.29
C ASN A 81 -17.97 -6.65 5.75
N ILE A 82 -17.90 -6.01 4.59
CA ILE A 82 -19.06 -5.42 3.90
C ILE A 82 -20.05 -6.51 3.47
N LYS A 83 -19.55 -7.62 2.90
CA LYS A 83 -20.39 -8.75 2.49
C LYS A 83 -21.16 -9.34 3.68
N HIS A 84 -20.51 -9.48 4.84
CA HIS A 84 -21.17 -9.93 6.07
C HIS A 84 -22.22 -8.95 6.59
N LYS A 85 -21.94 -7.64 6.52
CA LYS A 85 -22.88 -6.60 6.95
C LYS A 85 -24.11 -6.48 6.03
N SER A 86 -23.95 -6.75 4.74
CA SER A 86 -25.01 -6.75 3.73
C SER A 86 -26.04 -7.88 3.95
N VAL A 87 -25.57 -9.10 4.26
CA VAL A 87 -26.45 -10.25 4.52
C VAL A 87 -27.31 -10.06 5.78
N PHE A 88 -26.79 -9.38 6.80
CA PHE A 88 -27.53 -9.11 8.04
C PHE A 88 -28.57 -7.97 7.91
N MET A 89 -28.50 -7.18 6.83
CA MET A 89 -29.46 -6.09 6.56
C MET A 89 -30.61 -6.54 5.65
N GLN A 90 -30.53 -7.77 5.11
CA GLN A 90 -31.56 -8.40 4.28
C GLN A 90 -32.30 -9.56 4.98
N ALA A 91 -31.98 -9.85 6.25
CA ALA A 91 -32.65 -10.84 7.10
C ALA A 91 -33.45 -10.13 8.19
#